data_AF-A0A3B9BM97-F1
#
_entry.id   AF-A0A3B9BM97-F1
#
_cell.length_a   1.000
_cell.length_b   1.000
_cell.length_c   1.000
_cell.angle_alpha   90.00
_cell.angle_beta   90.00
_cell.angle_gamma   90.00
#
_symmetry.space_group_name_H-M   'P 1'
#
loop_
_entity.id
_entity.type
_entity.pdbx_description
1 polymer ?
#
loop_
_entity_poly.entity_id
_entity_poly.type
_entity_poly.pdbx_seq_one_letter_code
_entity_poly.pdbx_strand_id
1 'polypeptide(L)'
;VPLLDKLKIDDVVGAISVHLVAGIWGTMAVPITNADTSFGTQFIGVISIGAFVAIASFIVWGILKATIGIRCSEEEEYAGLDKTELGLEAYPEFGRGSQTVT
;
A
#
# COMPACT_ATOMS: atom_id res chain seq x y z
N VAL A 1 0.26 -7.01 10.87
CA VAL A 1 0.33 -5.98 11.94
C VAL A 1 -0.86 -6.21 12.87
N PRO A 2 -0.70 -6.43 14.19
CA PRO A 2 -1.76 -6.99 15.04
C PRO A 2 -3.11 -6.25 15.04
N LEU A 3 -3.14 -4.97 14.65
CA LEU A 3 -4.36 -4.19 14.51
C LEU A 3 -5.01 -4.32 13.12
N LEU A 4 -4.25 -4.15 12.04
CA LEU A 4 -4.79 -4.23 10.67
C LEU A 4 -5.28 -5.65 10.34
N ASP A 5 -4.57 -6.66 10.83
CA ASP A 5 -4.94 -8.07 10.65
C ASP A 5 -6.30 -8.36 11.33
N LYS A 6 -6.55 -7.77 12.51
CA LYS A 6 -7.85 -7.87 13.21
C LYS A 6 -8.98 -7.18 12.45
N LEU A 7 -8.66 -6.13 11.69
CA LEU A 7 -9.60 -5.44 10.82
C LEU A 7 -9.75 -6.11 9.44
N LYS A 8 -9.02 -7.22 9.19
CA LYS A 8 -8.94 -7.90 7.90
C LYS A 8 -8.49 -6.98 6.77
N ILE A 9 -7.58 -6.05 7.08
CA ILE A 9 -6.92 -5.18 6.11
C ILE A 9 -5.54 -5.76 5.84
N ASP A 10 -5.35 -6.24 4.62
CA ASP A 10 -4.06 -6.75 4.15
C ASP A 10 -3.19 -5.61 3.64
N ASP A 11 -2.33 -5.10 4.53
CA ASP A 11 -1.33 -4.08 4.22
C ASP A 11 -0.03 -4.78 3.78
N VAL A 12 -0.01 -5.19 2.51
CA VAL A 12 0.96 -6.13 1.90
C VAL A 12 2.42 -5.81 2.20
N VAL A 13 2.76 -4.52 2.29
CA VAL A 13 4.13 -4.04 2.52
C VAL A 13 4.27 -3.24 3.82
N GLY A 14 3.22 -3.16 4.63
CA GLY A 14 3.19 -2.39 5.87
C GLY A 14 3.08 -0.87 5.69
N ALA A 15 2.69 -0.39 4.51
CA ALA A 15 2.70 1.02 4.13
C ALA A 15 1.86 1.90 5.07
N ILE A 16 0.72 1.41 5.56
CA ILE A 16 -0.13 2.16 6.49
C ILE A 16 0.60 2.38 7.81
N SER A 17 1.27 1.34 8.32
CA SER A 17 1.98 1.45 9.60
C SER A 17 3.21 2.37 9.52
N VAL A 18 4.07 2.20 8.51
CA VAL A 18 5.35 2.91 8.43
C VAL A 18 5.27 4.30 7.78
N HIS A 19 4.28 4.55 6.91
CA HIS A 19 4.15 5.85 6.24
C HIS A 19 2.99 6.68 6.78
N LEU A 20 1.79 6.11 6.93
CA LEU A 20 0.66 6.89 7.43
C LEU A 20 0.76 7.14 8.94
N VAL A 21 0.85 6.09 9.76
CA VAL A 21 0.85 6.24 11.23
C VAL A 21 2.12 6.94 11.72
N ALA A 22 3.29 6.48 11.28
CA ALA A 22 4.55 7.14 11.65
C ALA A 22 4.66 8.56 11.07
N GLY A 23 4.10 8.81 9.88
CA GLY A 23 4.04 10.14 9.29
C GLY A 23 3.20 11.11 10.13
N ILE A 24 1.99 10.70 10.52
CA ILE A 24 1.13 11.49 11.43
C ILE A 24 1.85 11.78 12.74
N TRP A 25 2.45 10.76 13.35
CA TRP A 25 3.24 10.93 14.57
C TRP A 25 4.37 11.95 14.38
N GLY A 26 5.17 11.80 13.33
CA GLY A 26 6.30 12.68 13.02
C GLY A 26 5.86 14.14 12.83
N THR A 27 4.80 14.37 12.05
CA THR A 27 4.23 15.71 11.83
C THR A 27 3.72 16.32 13.13
N MET A 28 3.03 15.53 13.96
CA MET A 28 2.54 16.00 15.25
C MET A 28 3.65 16.22 16.28
N ALA A 29 4.81 15.60 16.13
CA ALA A 29 5.95 15.79 17.02
C ALA A 29 6.78 17.06 16.72
N VAL A 30 6.63 17.67 15.53
CA VAL A 30 7.38 18.89 15.13
C VAL A 30 7.33 20.03 16.16
N PRO A 31 6.17 20.38 16.77
CA PRO A 31 6.07 21.47 17.74
C PRO A 31 6.82 21.21 19.06
N ILE A 32 7.27 19.97 19.32
CA ILE A 32 8.08 19.63 20.52
C ILE A 32 9.44 20.32 20.46
N THR A 33 10.02 20.43 19.26
CA THR A 33 11.38 20.98 19.06
C THR A 33 11.41 22.25 18.22
N ASN A 34 10.28 22.67 17.63
CA ASN A 34 10.19 23.85 16.79
C ASN A 34 9.06 24.79 17.26
N ALA A 35 9.44 25.96 17.77
CA ALA A 35 8.51 26.97 18.29
C ALA A 35 7.78 27.78 17.20
N ASP A 36 8.19 27.69 15.93
CA ASP A 36 7.56 28.43 14.82
C ASP A 36 6.22 27.82 14.38
N THR A 37 5.78 26.74 15.02
CA THR A 37 4.54 26.04 14.70
C THR A 37 3.84 25.54 15.97
N SER A 38 2.63 25.03 15.81
CA SER A 38 1.81 24.51 16.90
C SER A 38 1.20 23.15 16.54
N PHE A 39 0.81 22.38 17.55
CA PHE A 39 0.08 21.13 17.33
C PHE A 39 -1.20 21.35 16.51
N GLY A 40 -1.89 22.47 16.69
CA GLY A 40 -3.08 22.81 15.92
C GLY A 40 -2.78 23.00 14.43
N THR A 41 -1.71 23.74 14.11
CA THR A 41 -1.25 23.94 12.74
C THR A 41 -0.86 22.63 12.07
N GLN A 42 -0.10 21.78 12.76
CA GLN A 42 0.32 20.47 12.26
C GLN A 42 -0.88 19.53 12.04
N PHE A 43 -1.83 19.52 12.96
CA PHE A 43 -3.06 18.71 12.84
C PHE A 43 -3.89 19.13 11.63
N ILE A 44 -4.08 20.44 11.40
CA ILE A 44 -4.76 20.95 10.20
C ILE A 44 -4.03 20.48 8.95
N GLY A 45 -2.69 20.50 8.94
CA GLY A 45 -1.88 19.98 7.84
C GLY A 45 -2.13 18.50 7.57
N VAL A 46 -2.09 17.66 8.60
CA VAL A 46 -2.38 16.22 8.51
C VAL A 46 -3.74 15.97 7.90
N ILE A 47 -4.80 16.62 8.41
CA ILE A 47 -6.15 16.45 7.90
C ILE A 47 -6.30 16.97 6.47
N SER A 48 -5.71 18.12 6.15
CA SER A 48 -5.79 18.72 4.82
C SER A 48 -5.16 17.81 3.76
N ILE A 49 -3.94 17.30 4.02
CA ILE A 49 -3.26 16.37 3.11
C ILE A 49 -3.99 15.02 3.08
N GLY A 50 -4.42 14.50 4.22
CA GLY A 50 -5.17 13.24 4.29
C GLY A 50 -6.46 13.30 3.47
N ALA A 51 -7.25 14.36 3.61
CA ALA A 51 -8.47 14.55 2.85
C ALA A 51 -8.20 14.70 1.35
N PHE A 52 -7.20 15.51 0.98
CA PHE A 52 -6.81 15.69 -0.42
C PHE A 52 -6.39 14.36 -1.07
N VAL A 53 -5.46 13.62 -0.44
CA VAL A 53 -4.94 12.36 -0.98
C VAL A 53 -6.03 11.30 -1.04
N ALA A 54 -6.91 11.21 -0.03
CA ALA A 54 -8.03 10.26 -0.03
C ALA A 54 -9.01 10.52 -1.17
N ILE A 55 -9.41 11.78 -1.38
CA ILE A 55 -10.35 12.17 -2.46
C ILE A 55 -9.70 11.97 -3.82
N ALA A 56 -8.48 12.47 -4.01
CA ALA A 56 -7.77 12.35 -5.28
C ALA A 56 -7.54 10.87 -5.64
N SER A 57 -7.12 10.05 -4.68
CA SER A 57 -6.95 8.61 -4.90
C SER A 57 -8.29 7.94 -5.21
N PHE A 58 -9.35 8.21 -4.45
CA PHE A 58 -10.66 7.62 -4.75
C PHE A 58 -11.12 7.91 -6.18
N ILE A 59 -10.92 9.15 -6.66
CA ILE A 59 -11.25 9.53 -8.03
C ILE A 59 -10.38 8.77 -9.04
N VAL A 60 -9.05 8.81 -8.89
CA VAL A 60 -8.12 8.18 -9.84
C VAL A 60 -8.36 6.68 -9.92
N TRP A 61 -8.41 6.01 -8.77
CA TRP A 61 -8.59 4.57 -8.70
C TRP A 61 -10.00 4.16 -9.17
N GLY A 62 -11.01 4.98 -8.91
CA GLY A 62 -12.37 4.80 -9.42
C GLY A 62 -12.43 4.87 -10.95
N ILE A 63 -11.75 5.85 -11.56
CA ILE A 63 -11.65 5.97 -13.02
C ILE A 63 -10.95 4.76 -13.61
N LEU A 64 -9.77 4.40 -13.09
CA LEU A 64 -9.02 3.24 -13.59
C LEU A 64 -9.84 1.95 -13.48
N LYS A 65 -10.54 1.75 -12.36
CA LYS A 65 -11.44 0.60 -12.16
C LYS A 65 -12.58 0.56 -13.18
N ALA A 66 -13.13 1.71 -13.56
CA ALA A 66 -14.25 1.79 -14.49
C ALA A 66 -13.85 1.66 -15.96
N THR A 67 -12.60 1.96 -16.32
CA THR A 67 -12.14 1.99 -17.72
C THR A 67 -11.31 0.77 -18.10
N ILE A 68 -10.21 0.51 -17.39
CA ILE A 68 -9.22 -0.53 -17.76
C ILE A 68 -9.10 -1.65 -16.73
N GLY A 69 -9.61 -1.45 -15.51
CA GLY A 69 -9.39 -2.34 -14.38
C GLY A 69 -8.08 -2.05 -13.64
N ILE A 70 -8.03 -2.38 -12.34
CA ILE A 70 -6.87 -2.13 -11.46
C ILE A 70 -6.38 -3.39 -10.75
N ARG A 71 -7.09 -4.51 -10.91
CA ARG A 71 -6.78 -5.79 -10.26
C ARG A 71 -6.81 -6.86 -11.34
N CYS A 72 -5.92 -7.83 -11.23
CA CYS A 72 -5.93 -9.01 -12.08
C CYS A 72 -7.21 -9.83 -11.86
N SER A 73 -7.48 -10.76 -12.77
CA SER A 73 -8.56 -11.73 -12.58
C SER A 73 -8.26 -12.65 -11.40
N GLU A 74 -9.30 -13.27 -10.84
CA GLU A 74 -9.15 -14.23 -9.73
C GLU A 74 -8.31 -15.45 -10.15
N GLU A 75 -8.45 -15.93 -11.39
CA GLU A 75 -7.63 -17.00 -11.95
C GLU A 75 -6.14 -16.62 -11.99
N GLU A 76 -5.82 -15.40 -12.44
CA GLU A 76 -4.45 -14.89 -12.47
C GLU A 76 -3.89 -14.66 -11.07
N GLU A 77 -4.71 -14.20 -10.12
CA GLU A 77 -4.32 -14.03 -8.71
C GLU A 77 -3.93 -15.38 -8.09
N TYR A 78 -4.68 -16.46 -8.39
CA TYR A 78 -4.33 -17.83 -7.95
C TYR A 78 -3.10 -18.40 -8.66
N ALA A 79 -2.93 -18.12 -9.94
CA ALA A 79 -1.79 -18.62 -10.73
C ALA A 79 -0.47 -17.89 -10.37
N GLY A 80 -0.56 -16.62 -9.95
CA GLY A 80 0.55 -15.74 -9.65
C GLY A 80 0.95 -14.85 -10.83
N LEU A 81 1.06 -13.55 -10.56
CA LEU A 81 1.31 -12.51 -11.58
C LEU A 81 2.63 -12.72 -12.35
N ASP A 82 3.66 -13.25 -11.70
CA ASP A 82 4.93 -13.56 -12.38
C ASP A 82 4.73 -14.56 -13.53
N LYS A 83 3.81 -15.54 -13.35
CA LYS A 83 3.49 -16.52 -14.39
C LYS A 83 2.59 -15.94 -15.47
N THR A 84 1.55 -15.20 -15.08
CA THR A 84 0.51 -14.76 -16.01
C THR A 84 0.88 -13.50 -16.78
N GLU A 85 1.64 -12.58 -16.18
CA GLU A 85 2.06 -11.33 -16.84
C GLU A 85 3.47 -11.44 -17.46
N LEU A 86 4.40 -12.15 -16.79
CA LEU A 86 5.80 -12.22 -17.23
C LEU A 86 6.18 -13.55 -17.87
N GLY A 87 5.36 -14.60 -17.73
CA GLY A 87 5.66 -15.94 -18.25
C GLY A 87 6.81 -16.64 -17.51
N LEU A 88 7.13 -16.21 -16.29
CA LEU A 88 8.26 -16.68 -15.50
C LEU A 88 7.78 -17.28 -14.17
N GLU A 89 8.49 -18.27 -13.65
CA GLU A 89 8.32 -18.63 -12.24
C GLU A 89 9.18 -17.67 -11.41
N ALA A 90 8.64 -17.15 -10.31
CA ALA A 90 9.38 -16.26 -9.39
C ALA A 90 10.68 -16.90 -8.85
N TYR A 91 10.63 -18.22 -8.68
CA TYR A 91 11.66 -19.04 -8.05
C TYR A 91 11.83 -20.37 -8.82
N PRO A 92 12.36 -20.34 -10.05
CA PRO A 92 12.44 -21.50 -10.94
C PRO A 92 13.26 -22.65 -10.37
N GLU A 93 14.21 -22.35 -9.48
CA GLU A 93 15.04 -23.30 -8.75
C GLU A 93 14.28 -24.13 -7.69
N PHE A 94 13.07 -23.69 -7.29
CA PHE A 94 12.19 -24.44 -6.40
C PHE A 94 10.95 -25.00 -7.12
N GLY A 95 10.79 -24.68 -8.40
CA GLY A 95 9.67 -25.08 -9.25
C GLY A 95 9.91 -26.35 -10.06
N ARG A 96 8.96 -26.70 -10.93
CA ARG A 96 9.05 -27.94 -11.75
C ARG A 96 10.30 -27.98 -12.66
N GLY A 97 10.85 -26.82 -13.04
CA GLY A 97 12.08 -26.73 -13.83
C GLY A 97 13.33 -27.28 -13.13
N SER A 98 13.37 -27.25 -11.80
CA SER A 98 14.45 -27.84 -10.99
C SER A 98 14.42 -29.37 -10.96
N GLN A 99 13.24 -29.98 -11.16
CA GLN A 99 13.06 -31.44 -11.00
C GLN A 99 13.45 -32.26 -12.24
N THR A 100 13.89 -31.62 -13.32
CA THR A 100 14.26 -32.31 -14.57
C THR A 100 15.75 -32.63 -14.72
N VAL A 101 16.59 -32.39 -13.70
CA VAL A 101 18.01 -32.77 -13.72
C VAL A 101 18.24 -34.04 -12.89
N THR A 102 17.77 -35.17 -13.40
CA THR A 102 18.31 -36.53 -13.12
C THR A 102 18.07 -37.41 -14.32
#